data_AF-A0A7C6TGU4-F1
#
_entry.id   AF-A0A7C6TGU4-F1
#
_cell.length_a   1.000
_cell.length_b   1.000
_cell.length_c   1.000
_cell.angle_alpha   90.00
_cell.angle_beta   90.00
_cell.angle_gamma   90.00
#
_symmetry.space_group_name_H-M   'P 1'
#
loop_
_entity.id
_entity.type
_entity.pdbx_description
1 polymer ?
#
loop_
_entity_poly.entity_id
_entity_poly.type
_entity_poly.pdbx_seq_one_letter_code
_entity_poly.pdbx_strand_id
1 'polypeptide(L)'
;MPDSVSIGTRTRPQRASQQLGADALLFLVAVVWGGTFVMVKDAVSAYPVFPFLTLRFAMATGALLAIGGRRLRRLGWRGVRAGVLIGLCLFVGYALQTLGLQYTSASKAGFITGLCVVLVPILSALLLRRRPSPPALIGVGLATVGLALLTLTHDLHVAAGDLIVLGGAVSFALHIVAVSAYAPAMDPLALTIVQVATVGVLSAGISLLAPGPFPVPGPSVRFAAAFTGILATAVAFAVQTAMQRFTTPTHTALIFAGEPVFAAIFGVLLAGDTMTAAAVTGGILIVVGTLVSEIRWSQRTATVISRFLSPQYVVLPLLLVLGVYQVTPWYRGLLWVGGIALVSVAVPLLLLRRELARGAISDWHISDRRERLQPVPVIASVMAVTLPLGLLLTLDGPRLLVVAFQSALLLVLLNHLITIGWKISQHVSSIAASTTLLTATLGIGAAPLLLLVPLVAWARVKVGAHTVAQTVMGAVAGSAITLGVLRCAGVV
;
A
#
# COMPACT_ATOMS: atom_id res chain seq x y z
N MET A 1 -40.32 -32.12 -27.00
CA MET A 1 -39.90 -31.79 -25.61
C MET A 1 -39.92 -33.08 -24.82
N PRO A 2 -38.95 -33.37 -23.93
CA PRO A 2 -37.99 -32.45 -23.29
C PRO A 2 -36.51 -32.80 -23.58
N ASP A 3 -35.58 -31.88 -23.29
CA ASP A 3 -34.35 -32.19 -22.53
C ASP A 3 -33.55 -30.91 -22.23
N SER A 4 -33.26 -30.78 -20.94
CA SER A 4 -32.62 -29.65 -20.28
C SER A 4 -31.10 -29.67 -20.43
N VAL A 5 -30.52 -28.60 -20.97
CA VAL A 5 -29.06 -28.35 -20.89
C VAL A 5 -28.78 -27.48 -19.66
N SER A 6 -28.10 -28.07 -18.68
CA SER A 6 -27.56 -27.43 -17.49
C SER A 6 -26.49 -26.40 -17.86
N ILE A 7 -26.78 -25.11 -17.68
CA ILE A 7 -25.76 -24.05 -17.69
C ILE A 7 -25.05 -24.10 -16.34
N GLY A 8 -23.84 -24.66 -16.34
CA GLY A 8 -22.99 -24.82 -15.16
C GLY A 8 -22.67 -23.50 -14.47
N THR A 9 -23.23 -23.33 -13.28
CA THR A 9 -22.79 -22.38 -12.26
C THR A 9 -21.39 -22.73 -11.78
N ARG A 10 -20.34 -22.17 -12.40
CA ARG A 10 -19.02 -22.14 -11.75
C ARG A 10 -19.13 -21.30 -10.48
N THR A 11 -19.04 -21.97 -9.34
CA THR A 11 -19.21 -21.44 -7.98
C THR A 11 -18.27 -20.25 -7.71
N ARG A 12 -18.83 -19.09 -7.33
CA ARG A 12 -18.15 -17.86 -6.90
C ARG A 12 -16.83 -18.02 -6.11
N PRO A 13 -16.64 -18.99 -5.18
CA PRO A 13 -15.37 -19.18 -4.46
C PRO A 13 -14.14 -19.42 -5.35
N GLN A 14 -14.26 -20.16 -6.46
CA GLN A 14 -13.11 -20.46 -7.32
C GLN A 14 -12.53 -19.22 -8.02
N ARG A 15 -13.35 -18.21 -8.33
CA ARG A 15 -12.87 -16.97 -8.95
C ARG A 15 -12.10 -16.09 -7.96
N ALA A 16 -12.51 -16.08 -6.68
CA ALA A 16 -11.84 -15.31 -5.64
C ALA A 16 -10.46 -15.90 -5.29
N SER A 17 -10.35 -17.23 -5.19
CA SER A 17 -9.07 -17.90 -4.94
C SER A 17 -8.08 -17.74 -6.09
N GLN A 18 -8.57 -17.75 -7.35
CA GLN A 18 -7.75 -17.51 -8.53
C GLN A 18 -7.21 -16.07 -8.59
N GLN A 19 -8.02 -15.09 -8.19
CA GLN A 19 -7.59 -13.70 -8.13
C GLN A 19 -6.52 -13.50 -7.06
N LEU A 20 -6.71 -14.02 -5.84
CA LEU A 20 -5.71 -13.91 -4.76
C LEU A 20 -4.38 -14.55 -5.15
N GLY A 21 -4.40 -15.72 -5.81
CA GLY A 21 -3.19 -16.35 -6.33
C GLY A 21 -2.50 -15.53 -7.42
N ALA A 22 -3.29 -14.88 -8.29
CA ALA A 22 -2.76 -13.97 -9.31
C ALA A 22 -2.10 -12.73 -8.68
N ASP A 23 -2.75 -12.13 -7.68
CA ASP A 23 -2.25 -10.94 -6.99
C ASP A 23 -0.96 -11.25 -6.22
N ALA A 24 -0.88 -12.41 -5.56
CA ALA A 24 0.35 -12.87 -4.89
C ALA A 24 1.52 -13.06 -5.88
N LEU A 25 1.26 -13.62 -7.05
CA LEU A 25 2.28 -13.80 -8.08
C LEU A 25 2.71 -12.47 -8.73
N LEU A 26 1.77 -11.54 -8.94
CA LEU A 26 2.09 -10.18 -9.40
C LEU A 26 2.87 -9.39 -8.36
N PHE A 27 2.58 -9.59 -7.08
CA PHE A 27 3.36 -9.01 -5.99
C PHE A 27 4.80 -9.55 -5.98
N LEU A 28 5.01 -10.85 -6.20
CA LEU A 28 6.36 -11.41 -6.36
C LEU A 28 7.08 -10.81 -7.58
N VAL A 29 6.37 -10.50 -8.67
CA VAL A 29 6.95 -9.77 -9.80
C VAL A 29 7.44 -8.38 -9.36
N ALA A 30 6.64 -7.63 -8.59
CA ALA A 30 7.04 -6.34 -8.05
C ALA A 30 8.29 -6.44 -7.14
N VAL A 31 8.39 -7.51 -6.33
CA VAL A 31 9.58 -7.80 -5.52
C VAL A 31 10.82 -7.98 -6.41
N VAL A 32 10.72 -8.85 -7.43
CA VAL A 32 11.83 -9.11 -8.35
C VAL A 32 12.27 -7.83 -9.07
N TRP A 33 11.32 -7.04 -9.56
CA TRP A 33 11.62 -5.79 -10.27
C TRP A 33 12.23 -4.72 -9.37
N GLY A 34 11.75 -4.59 -8.12
CA GLY A 34 12.34 -3.68 -7.13
C GLY A 34 13.84 -3.94 -6.90
N GLY A 35 14.28 -5.20 -6.94
CA GLY A 35 15.69 -5.56 -6.81
C GLY A 35 16.56 -5.31 -8.05
N THR A 36 15.98 -4.93 -9.20
CA THR A 36 16.74 -4.85 -10.47
C THR A 36 17.28 -3.46 -10.80
N PHE A 37 16.76 -2.40 -10.18
CA PHE A 37 17.13 -1.01 -10.52
C PHE A 37 18.61 -0.72 -10.30
N VAL A 38 19.17 -1.12 -9.15
CA VAL A 38 20.59 -0.92 -8.81
C VAL A 38 21.47 -1.62 -9.86
N MET A 39 21.16 -2.89 -10.13
CA MET A 39 21.94 -3.71 -11.04
C MET A 39 21.88 -3.21 -12.50
N VAL A 40 20.73 -2.69 -12.96
CA VAL A 40 20.60 -2.11 -14.30
C VAL A 40 21.37 -0.79 -14.40
N LYS A 41 21.29 0.07 -13.39
CA LYS A 41 22.02 1.35 -13.36
C LYS A 41 23.52 1.14 -13.50
N ASP A 42 24.08 0.20 -12.73
CA ASP A 42 25.51 -0.12 -12.77
C ASP A 42 25.92 -0.77 -14.09
N ALA A 43 25.03 -1.56 -14.70
CA ALA A 43 25.31 -2.16 -16.01
C ALA A 43 25.34 -1.11 -17.13
N VAL A 44 24.40 -0.16 -17.14
CA VAL A 44 24.29 0.84 -18.23
C VAL A 44 25.24 2.03 -18.08
N SER A 45 25.87 2.20 -16.92
CA SER A 45 27.00 3.13 -16.76
C SER A 45 28.29 2.57 -17.37
N ALA A 46 28.43 1.24 -17.42
CA ALA A 46 29.61 0.55 -17.95
C ALA A 46 29.42 -0.01 -19.37
N TYR A 47 28.19 -0.06 -19.89
CA TYR A 47 27.88 -0.71 -21.15
C TYR A 47 26.75 0.01 -21.91
N PRO A 48 26.80 0.11 -23.26
CA PRO A 48 25.79 0.84 -24.01
C PRO A 48 24.38 0.23 -23.88
N VAL A 49 23.37 1.12 -23.87
CA VAL A 49 21.97 0.80 -23.57
C VAL A 49 21.37 -0.26 -24.50
N PHE A 50 21.41 -0.05 -25.81
CA PHE A 50 20.76 -0.96 -26.76
C PHE A 50 21.45 -2.33 -26.85
N PRO A 51 22.80 -2.42 -26.83
CA PRO A 51 23.49 -3.69 -26.64
C PRO A 51 23.09 -4.40 -25.34
N PHE A 52 22.94 -3.70 -24.22
CA PHE A 52 22.48 -4.29 -22.94
C PHE A 52 21.07 -4.88 -23.08
N LEU A 53 20.13 -4.10 -23.63
CA LEU A 53 18.75 -4.54 -23.87
C LEU A 53 18.71 -5.73 -24.83
N THR A 54 19.55 -5.74 -25.87
CA THR A 54 19.68 -6.86 -26.80
C THR A 54 20.04 -8.15 -26.06
N LEU A 55 21.09 -8.13 -25.22
CA LEU A 55 21.51 -9.30 -24.45
C LEU A 55 20.40 -9.78 -23.50
N ARG A 56 19.81 -8.86 -22.73
CA ARG A 56 18.73 -9.14 -21.77
C ARG A 56 17.53 -9.81 -22.45
N PHE A 57 17.02 -9.21 -23.52
CA PHE A 57 15.82 -9.70 -24.20
C PHE A 57 16.08 -10.90 -25.10
N ALA A 58 17.28 -11.07 -25.65
CA ALA A 58 17.67 -12.28 -26.37
C ALA A 58 17.70 -13.50 -25.44
N MET A 59 18.33 -13.37 -24.26
CA MET A 59 18.33 -14.43 -23.25
C MET A 59 16.93 -14.77 -22.78
N ALA A 60 16.10 -13.74 -22.51
CA ALA A 60 14.71 -13.93 -22.14
C ALA A 60 13.90 -14.67 -23.22
N THR A 61 14.06 -14.26 -24.48
CA THR A 61 13.39 -14.88 -25.62
C THR A 61 13.82 -16.33 -25.79
N GLY A 62 15.12 -16.63 -25.70
CA GLY A 62 15.64 -17.99 -25.77
C GLY A 62 15.07 -18.89 -24.67
N ALA A 63 15.03 -18.41 -23.43
CA ALA A 63 14.45 -19.14 -22.30
C ALA A 63 12.94 -19.42 -22.50
N LEU A 64 12.18 -18.41 -22.94
CA LEU A 64 10.75 -18.56 -23.19
C LEU A 64 10.47 -19.48 -24.39
N LEU A 65 11.29 -19.44 -25.44
CA LEU A 65 11.19 -20.36 -26.58
C LEU A 65 11.49 -21.80 -26.17
N ALA A 66 12.48 -22.03 -25.32
CA ALA A 66 12.80 -23.35 -24.78
C ALA A 66 11.62 -23.94 -23.99
N ILE A 67 10.95 -23.12 -23.17
CA ILE A 67 9.81 -23.55 -22.35
C ILE A 67 8.51 -23.69 -23.17
N GLY A 68 8.26 -22.75 -24.09
CA GLY A 68 6.93 -22.49 -24.63
C GLY A 68 6.85 -22.37 -26.16
N GLY A 69 7.94 -22.56 -26.91
CA GLY A 69 8.00 -22.25 -28.34
C GLY A 69 6.93 -22.95 -29.18
N ARG A 70 6.56 -24.19 -28.83
CA ARG A 70 5.49 -24.94 -29.52
C ARG A 70 4.12 -24.26 -29.42
N ARG A 71 3.89 -23.44 -28.38
CA ARG A 71 2.63 -22.72 -28.17
C ARG A 71 2.43 -21.56 -29.14
N LEU A 72 3.48 -21.05 -29.78
CA LEU A 72 3.37 -20.01 -30.82
C LEU A 72 2.43 -20.44 -31.96
N ARG A 73 2.37 -21.73 -32.28
CA ARG A 73 1.44 -22.28 -33.28
C ARG A 73 -0.03 -22.04 -32.96
N ARG A 74 -0.38 -21.84 -31.68
CA ARG A 74 -1.76 -21.60 -31.22
C ARG A 74 -2.16 -20.12 -31.28
N LEU A 75 -1.20 -19.22 -31.48
CA LEU A 75 -1.41 -17.77 -31.35
C LEU A 75 -2.09 -17.17 -32.60
N GLY A 76 -1.78 -17.73 -33.78
CA GLY A 76 -2.27 -17.24 -35.07
C GLY A 76 -1.83 -15.80 -35.40
N TRP A 77 -2.18 -15.30 -36.58
CA TRP A 77 -1.78 -13.96 -37.02
C TRP A 77 -2.29 -12.83 -36.10
N ARG A 78 -3.54 -12.95 -35.63
CA ARG A 78 -4.14 -11.95 -34.72
C ARG A 78 -3.38 -11.86 -33.40
N GLY A 79 -2.97 -12.99 -32.83
CA GLY A 79 -2.21 -12.98 -31.59
C GLY A 79 -0.75 -12.56 -31.78
N VAL A 80 -0.13 -12.86 -32.94
CA VAL A 80 1.19 -12.32 -33.29
C VAL A 80 1.13 -10.79 -33.39
N ARG A 81 0.13 -10.22 -34.09
CA ARG A 81 -0.07 -8.77 -34.16
C ARG A 81 -0.27 -8.14 -32.79
N ALA A 82 -1.06 -8.77 -31.92
CA ALA A 82 -1.24 -8.30 -30.54
C ALA A 82 0.06 -8.36 -29.74
N GLY A 83 0.81 -9.46 -29.86
CA GLY A 83 2.12 -9.61 -29.22
C GLY A 83 3.13 -8.57 -29.67
N VAL A 84 3.18 -8.27 -30.98
CA VAL A 84 4.04 -7.21 -31.53
C VAL A 84 3.61 -5.84 -31.01
N LEU A 85 2.31 -5.54 -31.00
CA LEU A 85 1.81 -4.27 -30.46
C LEU A 85 2.19 -4.08 -28.98
N ILE A 86 1.98 -5.11 -28.15
CA ILE A 86 2.40 -5.12 -26.74
C ILE A 86 3.92 -4.95 -26.65
N GLY A 87 4.68 -5.66 -27.49
CA GLY A 87 6.13 -5.59 -27.56
C GLY A 87 6.66 -4.23 -27.99
N LEU A 88 5.96 -3.50 -28.85
CA LEU A 88 6.29 -2.15 -29.26
C LEU A 88 6.13 -1.16 -28.09
N CYS A 89 5.01 -1.24 -27.35
CA CYS A 89 4.83 -0.46 -26.13
C CYS A 89 5.95 -0.77 -25.12
N LEU A 90 6.25 -2.06 -24.93
CA LEU A 90 7.30 -2.50 -24.02
C LEU A 90 8.70 -1.98 -24.45
N PHE A 91 9.02 -2.07 -25.74
CA PHE A 91 10.28 -1.61 -26.31
C PHE A 91 10.46 -0.10 -26.10
N VAL A 92 9.45 0.71 -26.46
CA VAL A 92 9.49 2.16 -26.27
C VAL A 92 9.64 2.50 -24.79
N GLY A 93 8.95 1.78 -23.90
CA GLY A 93 9.08 1.93 -22.44
C GLY A 93 10.51 1.72 -21.97
N TYR A 94 11.09 0.56 -22.29
CA TYR A 94 12.47 0.22 -21.92
C TYR A 94 13.51 1.13 -22.56
N ALA A 95 13.37 1.47 -23.84
CA ALA A 95 14.31 2.32 -24.54
C ALA A 95 14.34 3.73 -23.92
N LEU A 96 13.18 4.36 -23.77
CA LEU A 96 13.10 5.70 -23.19
C LEU A 96 13.53 5.72 -21.72
N GLN A 97 13.08 4.76 -20.91
CA GLN A 97 13.47 4.70 -19.50
C GLN A 97 14.99 4.51 -19.34
N THR A 98 15.59 3.59 -20.10
CA THR A 98 17.02 3.28 -19.97
C THR A 98 17.91 4.38 -20.53
N LEU A 99 17.48 5.06 -21.60
CA LEU A 99 18.16 6.28 -22.09
C LEU A 99 18.00 7.43 -21.09
N GLY A 100 16.79 7.66 -20.58
CA GLY A 100 16.51 8.72 -19.62
C GLY A 100 17.32 8.59 -18.34
N LEU A 101 17.59 7.37 -17.88
CA LEU A 101 18.48 7.06 -16.74
C LEU A 101 19.92 7.60 -16.90
N GLN A 102 20.37 7.93 -18.11
CA GLN A 102 21.67 8.58 -18.32
C GLN A 102 21.64 10.09 -17.99
N TYR A 103 20.45 10.69 -17.96
CA TYR A 103 20.26 12.13 -17.83
C TYR A 103 19.40 12.53 -16.61
N THR A 104 19.00 11.56 -15.78
CA THR A 104 18.32 11.80 -14.50
C THR A 104 18.82 10.83 -13.43
N SER A 105 18.42 11.07 -12.18
CA SER A 105 18.76 10.17 -11.08
C SER A 105 17.88 8.91 -11.11
N ALA A 106 18.39 7.80 -10.56
CA ALA A 106 17.61 6.57 -10.45
C ALA A 106 16.36 6.73 -9.59
N SER A 107 16.39 7.60 -8.57
CA SER A 107 15.24 7.91 -7.73
C SER A 107 14.15 8.66 -8.52
N LYS A 108 14.52 9.70 -9.26
CA LYS A 108 13.58 10.44 -10.14
C LYS A 108 13.03 9.52 -11.24
N ALA A 109 13.88 8.72 -11.88
CA ALA A 109 13.44 7.75 -12.88
C ALA A 109 12.45 6.71 -12.30
N GLY A 110 12.72 6.20 -11.09
CA GLY A 110 11.83 5.29 -10.37
C GLY A 110 10.48 5.93 -10.03
N PHE A 111 10.47 7.18 -9.52
CA PHE A 111 9.26 7.96 -9.29
C PHE A 111 8.42 8.10 -10.56
N ILE A 112 9.04 8.60 -11.63
CA ILE A 112 8.37 8.92 -12.90
C ILE A 112 7.82 7.65 -13.54
N THR A 113 8.57 6.55 -13.50
CA THR A 113 8.08 5.24 -13.96
C THR A 113 6.89 4.78 -13.12
N GLY A 114 6.96 4.93 -11.79
CA GLY A 114 5.89 4.55 -10.86
C GLY A 114 4.59 5.31 -11.07
N LEU A 115 4.60 6.47 -11.76
CA LEU A 115 3.38 7.16 -12.21
C LEU A 115 2.49 6.32 -13.13
N CYS A 116 2.95 5.14 -13.58
CA CYS A 116 2.09 4.10 -14.13
C CYS A 116 0.84 3.85 -13.27
N VAL A 117 0.94 3.95 -11.93
CA VAL A 117 -0.20 3.81 -11.02
C VAL A 117 -1.33 4.83 -11.31
N VAL A 118 -0.99 6.01 -11.82
CA VAL A 118 -1.92 7.07 -12.23
C VAL A 118 -2.29 6.95 -13.71
N LEU A 119 -1.33 6.65 -14.58
CA LEU A 119 -1.53 6.61 -16.02
C LEU A 119 -2.41 5.42 -16.47
N VAL A 120 -2.23 4.25 -15.86
CA VAL A 120 -2.98 3.04 -16.20
C VAL A 120 -4.50 3.19 -16.01
N PRO A 121 -5.05 3.68 -14.88
CA PRO A 121 -6.50 3.89 -14.75
C PRO A 121 -7.04 4.90 -15.77
N ILE A 122 -6.29 5.96 -16.09
CA ILE A 122 -6.68 6.94 -17.12
C ILE A 122 -6.77 6.26 -18.49
N LEU A 123 -5.70 5.58 -18.91
CA LEU A 123 -5.64 4.88 -20.20
C LEU A 123 -6.65 3.74 -20.28
N SER A 124 -6.87 2.99 -19.20
CA SER A 124 -7.92 1.96 -19.12
C SER A 124 -9.32 2.56 -19.31
N ALA A 125 -9.59 3.72 -18.71
CA ALA A 125 -10.87 4.41 -18.87
C ALA A 125 -11.06 4.93 -20.30
N LEU A 126 -10.01 5.44 -20.95
CA LEU A 126 -10.07 5.97 -22.32
C LEU A 126 -10.13 4.87 -23.38
N LEU A 127 -9.23 3.89 -23.31
CA LEU A 127 -9.04 2.88 -24.36
C LEU A 127 -9.95 1.67 -24.19
N LEU A 128 -10.15 1.20 -22.95
CA LEU A 128 -10.98 0.03 -22.67
C LEU A 128 -12.40 0.40 -22.25
N ARG A 129 -12.70 1.71 -22.08
CA ARG A 129 -13.98 2.23 -21.58
C ARG A 129 -14.37 1.63 -20.21
N ARG A 130 -13.37 1.23 -19.42
CA ARG A 130 -13.55 0.66 -18.06
C ARG A 130 -13.06 1.66 -17.04
N ARG A 131 -14.00 2.35 -16.39
CA ARG A 131 -13.69 3.32 -15.33
C ARG A 131 -13.25 2.58 -14.06
N PRO A 132 -12.19 3.05 -13.37
CA PRO A 132 -11.78 2.50 -12.09
C PRO A 132 -12.88 2.73 -11.04
N SER A 133 -12.97 1.81 -10.07
CA SER A 133 -13.89 1.97 -8.95
C SER A 133 -13.43 3.11 -8.02
N PRO A 134 -14.32 3.73 -7.24
CA PRO A 134 -13.92 4.76 -6.28
C PRO A 134 -12.85 4.30 -5.27
N PRO A 135 -12.89 3.07 -4.71
CA PRO A 135 -11.80 2.56 -3.88
C PRO A 135 -10.46 2.46 -4.61
N ALA A 136 -10.48 2.07 -5.89
CA ALA A 136 -9.26 2.04 -6.70
C ALA A 136 -8.69 3.46 -6.90
N LEU A 137 -9.53 4.48 -7.08
CA LEU A 137 -9.08 5.88 -7.16
C LEU A 137 -8.47 6.38 -5.85
N ILE A 138 -9.05 6.03 -4.70
CA ILE A 138 -8.45 6.33 -3.39
C ILE A 138 -7.11 5.62 -3.26
N GLY A 139 -7.04 4.35 -3.67
CA GLY A 139 -5.80 3.57 -3.68
C GLY A 139 -4.71 4.20 -4.54
N VAL A 140 -5.05 4.69 -5.74
CA VAL A 140 -4.15 5.42 -6.64
C VAL A 140 -3.66 6.70 -5.99
N GLY A 141 -4.55 7.47 -5.33
CA GLY A 141 -4.16 8.68 -4.60
C GLY A 141 -3.15 8.39 -3.49
N LEU A 142 -3.44 7.39 -2.64
CA LEU A 142 -2.55 6.96 -1.56
C LEU A 142 -1.20 6.46 -2.09
N ALA A 143 -1.21 5.61 -3.12
CA ALA A 143 0.00 5.09 -3.73
C ALA A 143 0.83 6.19 -4.40
N THR A 144 0.19 7.21 -5.00
CA THR A 144 0.90 8.34 -5.62
C THR A 144 1.59 9.20 -4.58
N VAL A 145 0.90 9.53 -3.48
CA VAL A 145 1.50 10.27 -2.35
C VAL A 145 2.62 9.43 -1.73
N GLY A 146 2.39 8.14 -1.56
CA GLY A 146 3.38 7.24 -0.99
C GLY A 146 4.64 7.13 -1.87
N LEU A 147 4.44 7.01 -3.18
CA LEU A 147 5.50 7.00 -4.18
C LEU A 147 6.30 8.31 -4.13
N ALA A 148 5.63 9.46 -4.05
CA ALA A 148 6.28 10.75 -3.92
C ALA A 148 7.14 10.84 -2.65
N LEU A 149 6.60 10.46 -1.48
CA LEU A 149 7.37 10.47 -0.23
C LEU A 149 8.57 9.52 -0.24
N LEU A 150 8.48 8.41 -0.98
CA LEU A 150 9.53 7.40 -1.03
C LEU A 150 10.67 7.78 -1.99
N THR A 151 10.37 8.49 -3.08
CA THR A 151 11.32 8.66 -4.20
C THR A 151 11.63 10.11 -4.55
N LEU A 152 10.79 11.07 -4.16
CA LEU A 152 11.01 12.49 -4.43
C LEU A 152 12.03 13.05 -3.42
N THR A 153 13.05 13.73 -3.93
CA THR A 153 14.02 14.46 -3.13
C THR A 153 13.70 15.95 -3.09
N HIS A 154 14.43 16.73 -2.27
CA HIS A 154 14.23 18.18 -2.17
C HIS A 154 14.56 18.93 -3.47
N ASP A 155 15.32 18.32 -4.38
CA ASP A 155 15.62 18.88 -5.69
C ASP A 155 14.53 18.55 -6.71
N LEU A 156 13.64 19.51 -6.93
CA LEU A 156 12.53 19.42 -7.88
C LEU A 156 12.90 19.92 -9.29
N HIS A 157 14.18 20.15 -9.59
CA HIS A 157 14.60 20.54 -10.93
C HIS A 157 14.25 19.46 -11.95
N VAL A 158 13.57 19.85 -13.03
CA VAL A 158 13.18 18.96 -14.12
C VAL A 158 14.34 18.84 -15.10
N ALA A 159 14.97 17.67 -15.14
CA ALA A 159 16.02 17.35 -16.09
C ALA A 159 15.44 16.88 -17.43
N ALA A 160 16.22 16.99 -18.51
CA ALA A 160 15.82 16.43 -19.81
C ALA A 160 15.49 14.93 -19.73
N GLY A 161 16.23 14.18 -18.89
CA GLY A 161 15.97 12.77 -18.62
C GLY A 161 14.58 12.49 -18.03
N ASP A 162 14.02 13.41 -17.24
CA ASP A 162 12.72 13.22 -16.59
C ASP A 162 11.58 13.14 -17.61
N LEU A 163 11.62 13.99 -18.64
CA LEU A 163 10.63 13.98 -19.72
C LEU A 163 10.74 12.72 -20.59
N ILE A 164 11.97 12.23 -20.81
CA ILE A 164 12.21 10.98 -21.55
C ILE A 164 11.65 9.81 -20.75
N VAL A 165 11.95 9.71 -19.44
CA VAL A 165 11.41 8.65 -18.59
C VAL A 165 9.88 8.73 -18.50
N LEU A 166 9.29 9.93 -18.48
CA LEU A 166 7.84 10.11 -18.50
C LEU A 166 7.21 9.53 -19.76
N GLY A 167 7.82 9.74 -20.93
CA GLY A 167 7.42 9.05 -22.16
C GLY A 167 7.49 7.53 -22.04
N GLY A 168 8.52 7.02 -21.36
CA GLY A 168 8.65 5.61 -21.01
C GLY A 168 7.51 5.10 -20.11
N ALA A 169 7.16 5.86 -19.07
CA ALA A 169 6.05 5.54 -18.14
C ALA A 169 4.70 5.47 -18.86
N VAL A 170 4.42 6.39 -19.80
CA VAL A 170 3.22 6.32 -20.65
C VAL A 170 3.21 5.03 -21.47
N SER A 171 4.37 4.64 -22.04
CA SER A 171 4.48 3.42 -22.83
C SER A 171 4.30 2.14 -21.99
N PHE A 172 4.85 2.10 -20.77
CA PHE A 172 4.62 1.00 -19.82
C PHE A 172 3.15 0.94 -19.37
N ALA A 173 2.51 2.07 -19.15
CA ALA A 173 1.09 2.11 -18.83
C ALA A 173 0.23 1.57 -19.99
N LEU A 174 0.56 1.95 -21.24
CA LEU A 174 -0.06 1.37 -22.44
C LEU A 174 0.20 -0.13 -22.55
N HIS A 175 1.40 -0.61 -22.23
CA HIS A 175 1.74 -2.02 -22.18
C HIS A 175 0.85 -2.79 -21.19
N ILE A 176 0.72 -2.30 -19.95
CA ILE A 176 -0.14 -2.92 -18.92
C ILE A 176 -1.59 -3.00 -19.41
N VAL A 177 -2.11 -1.91 -19.99
CA VAL A 177 -3.48 -1.87 -20.53
C VAL A 177 -3.65 -2.83 -21.71
N ALA A 178 -2.67 -2.90 -22.61
CA ALA A 178 -2.71 -3.79 -23.78
C ALA A 178 -2.63 -5.27 -23.37
N VAL A 179 -1.75 -5.63 -22.43
CA VAL A 179 -1.69 -7.00 -21.87
C VAL A 179 -3.05 -7.39 -21.28
N SER A 180 -3.64 -6.50 -20.46
CA SER A 180 -4.96 -6.74 -19.88
C SER A 180 -6.09 -6.87 -20.92
N ALA A 181 -5.96 -6.24 -22.09
CA ALA A 181 -6.93 -6.32 -23.17
C ALA A 181 -6.83 -7.63 -23.99
N TYR A 182 -5.60 -8.10 -24.28
CA TYR A 182 -5.36 -9.22 -25.19
C TYR A 182 -5.13 -10.56 -24.48
N ALA A 183 -4.45 -10.57 -23.33
CA ALA A 183 -4.09 -11.80 -22.62
C ALA A 183 -5.28 -12.71 -22.22
N PRO A 184 -6.48 -12.19 -21.87
CA PRO A 184 -7.63 -13.05 -21.55
C PRO A 184 -8.12 -13.92 -22.72
N ALA A 185 -7.85 -13.52 -23.96
CA ALA A 185 -8.36 -14.18 -25.17
C ALA A 185 -7.30 -15.01 -25.92
N MET A 186 -6.05 -15.03 -25.45
CA MET A 186 -4.90 -15.59 -26.16
C MET A 186 -4.07 -16.51 -25.24
N ASP A 187 -3.18 -17.33 -25.82
CA ASP A 187 -2.22 -18.09 -25.02
C ASP A 187 -1.20 -17.11 -24.41
N PRO A 188 -1.16 -16.96 -23.06
CA PRO A 188 -0.37 -15.91 -22.42
C PRO A 188 1.13 -16.12 -22.62
N LEU A 189 1.61 -17.37 -22.63
CA LEU A 189 3.03 -17.65 -22.80
C LEU A 189 3.48 -17.35 -24.24
N ALA A 190 2.67 -17.72 -25.23
CA ALA A 190 2.94 -17.37 -26.62
C ALA A 190 2.93 -15.84 -26.83
N LEU A 191 2.00 -15.13 -26.19
CA LEU A 191 1.94 -13.66 -26.23
C LEU A 191 3.17 -13.03 -25.55
N THR A 192 3.66 -13.60 -24.45
CA THR A 192 4.91 -13.20 -23.80
C THR A 192 6.12 -13.41 -24.70
N ILE A 193 6.23 -14.56 -25.38
CA ILE A 193 7.35 -14.82 -26.30
C ILE A 193 7.41 -13.73 -27.38
N VAL A 194 6.28 -13.42 -28.03
CA VAL A 194 6.26 -12.44 -29.12
C VAL A 194 6.59 -11.02 -28.62
N GLN A 195 6.02 -10.58 -27.50
CA GLN A 195 6.30 -9.23 -26.99
C GLN A 195 7.77 -9.08 -26.56
N VAL A 196 8.35 -10.09 -25.89
CA VAL A 196 9.76 -10.06 -25.45
C VAL A 196 10.71 -10.15 -26.65
N ALA A 197 10.40 -11.01 -27.64
CA ALA A 197 11.18 -11.11 -28.87
C ALA A 197 11.16 -9.80 -29.67
N THR A 198 10.03 -9.11 -29.72
CA THR A 198 9.89 -7.80 -30.40
C THR A 198 10.88 -6.80 -29.82
N VAL A 199 10.98 -6.69 -28.49
CA VAL A 199 11.96 -5.81 -27.85
C VAL A 199 13.39 -6.22 -28.22
N GLY A 200 13.72 -7.50 -28.12
CA GLY A 200 15.07 -8.00 -28.45
C GLY A 200 15.48 -7.71 -29.90
N VAL A 201 14.58 -7.93 -30.87
CA VAL A 201 14.84 -7.66 -32.30
C VAL A 201 15.02 -6.17 -32.55
N LEU A 202 14.18 -5.31 -31.98
CA LEU A 202 14.27 -3.86 -32.17
C LEU A 202 15.53 -3.28 -31.51
N SER A 203 15.88 -3.73 -30.30
CA SER A 203 17.12 -3.34 -29.63
C SER A 203 18.36 -3.81 -30.39
N ALA A 204 18.33 -5.03 -30.96
CA ALA A 204 19.41 -5.53 -31.80
C ALA A 204 19.55 -4.69 -33.08
N GLY A 205 18.43 -4.39 -33.74
CA GLY A 205 18.40 -3.54 -34.92
C GLY A 205 19.04 -2.17 -34.68
N ILE A 206 18.69 -1.49 -33.59
CA ILE A 206 19.32 -0.20 -33.24
C ILE A 206 20.80 -0.37 -32.89
N SER A 207 21.18 -1.45 -32.19
CA SER A 207 22.58 -1.73 -31.87
C SER A 207 23.44 -1.92 -33.12
N LEU A 208 22.90 -2.53 -34.17
CA LEU A 208 23.58 -2.74 -35.45
C LEU A 208 23.73 -1.45 -36.28
N LEU A 209 22.90 -0.45 -36.02
CA LEU A 209 23.02 0.88 -36.65
C LEU A 209 24.06 1.78 -35.97
N ALA A 210 24.52 1.40 -34.77
CA ALA A 210 25.54 2.16 -34.05
C ALA A 210 26.93 1.97 -34.68
N PRO A 211 27.77 3.01 -34.75
CA PRO A 211 29.13 2.87 -35.27
C PRO A 211 29.99 1.96 -34.38
N GLY A 212 30.66 0.97 -35.00
CA GLY A 212 31.60 0.07 -34.32
C GLY A 212 31.08 -1.35 -34.13
N PRO A 213 31.94 -2.29 -33.69
CA PRO A 213 31.54 -3.67 -33.43
C PRO A 213 30.63 -3.76 -32.20
N PHE A 214 29.82 -4.82 -32.12
CA PHE A 214 29.03 -5.10 -30.91
C PHE A 214 29.98 -5.23 -29.71
N PRO A 215 29.81 -4.41 -28.65
CA PRO A 215 30.76 -4.38 -27.55
C PRO A 215 30.76 -5.72 -26.82
N VAL A 216 31.91 -6.14 -26.30
CA VAL A 216 32.00 -7.37 -25.51
C VAL A 216 31.64 -7.04 -24.06
N PRO A 217 30.56 -7.61 -23.49
CA PRO A 217 30.15 -7.28 -22.13
C PRO A 217 31.12 -7.87 -21.10
N GLY A 218 31.50 -7.10 -20.10
CA GLY A 218 32.28 -7.59 -18.95
C GLY A 218 31.49 -8.58 -18.07
N PRO A 219 32.13 -9.24 -17.09
CA PRO A 219 31.49 -10.23 -16.22
C PRO A 219 30.26 -9.69 -15.46
N SER A 220 30.35 -8.48 -14.92
CA SER A 220 29.25 -7.83 -14.20
C SER A 220 28.04 -7.58 -15.10
N VAL A 221 28.27 -7.06 -16.32
CA VAL A 221 27.23 -6.81 -17.32
C VAL A 221 26.56 -8.12 -17.77
N ARG A 222 27.34 -9.18 -17.97
CA ARG A 222 26.78 -10.51 -18.32
C ARG A 222 25.90 -11.06 -17.20
N PHE A 223 26.36 -10.97 -15.95
CA PHE A 223 25.57 -11.37 -14.79
C PHE A 223 24.27 -10.54 -14.70
N ALA A 224 24.36 -9.22 -14.82
CA ALA A 224 23.21 -8.33 -14.79
C ALA A 224 22.21 -8.63 -15.91
N ALA A 225 22.69 -8.85 -17.13
CA ALA A 225 21.87 -9.20 -18.27
C ALA A 225 21.22 -10.58 -18.12
N ALA A 226 21.93 -11.57 -17.55
CA ALA A 226 21.38 -12.90 -17.31
C ALA A 226 20.30 -12.89 -16.22
N PHE A 227 20.59 -12.26 -15.07
CA PHE A 227 19.62 -12.13 -13.98
C PHE A 227 18.38 -11.35 -14.43
N THR A 228 18.57 -10.19 -15.07
CA THR A 228 17.44 -9.41 -15.56
C THR A 228 16.72 -10.05 -16.74
N GLY A 229 17.41 -10.77 -17.62
CA GLY A 229 16.83 -11.43 -18.77
C GLY A 229 15.99 -12.64 -18.38
N ILE A 230 16.52 -13.51 -17.51
CA ILE A 230 15.83 -14.74 -17.12
C ILE A 230 14.77 -14.47 -16.05
N LEU A 231 15.17 -13.89 -14.91
CA LEU A 231 14.25 -13.73 -13.79
C LEU A 231 13.33 -12.52 -13.99
N ALA A 232 13.91 -11.35 -14.23
CA ALA A 232 13.14 -10.10 -14.30
C ALA A 232 12.43 -9.85 -15.65
N THR A 233 12.72 -10.63 -16.69
CA THR A 233 12.07 -10.48 -18.00
C THR A 233 11.32 -11.74 -18.39
N ALA A 234 11.98 -12.88 -18.60
CA ALA A 234 11.27 -14.09 -19.01
C ALA A 234 10.24 -14.55 -17.98
N VAL A 235 10.66 -14.82 -16.74
CA VAL A 235 9.75 -15.27 -15.68
C VAL A 235 8.73 -14.18 -15.34
N ALA A 236 9.19 -12.96 -15.05
CA ALA A 236 8.31 -11.88 -14.63
C ALA A 236 7.23 -11.51 -15.67
N PHE A 237 7.58 -11.32 -16.94
CA PHE A 237 6.58 -11.00 -17.97
C PHE A 237 5.67 -12.18 -18.31
N ALA A 238 6.15 -13.43 -18.19
CA ALA A 238 5.30 -14.61 -18.34
C ALA A 238 4.26 -14.69 -17.23
N VAL A 239 4.68 -14.47 -15.97
CA VAL A 239 3.79 -14.41 -14.81
C VAL A 239 2.81 -13.24 -14.96
N GLN A 240 3.29 -12.03 -15.25
CA GLN A 240 2.44 -10.86 -15.46
C GLN A 240 1.38 -11.13 -16.53
N THR A 241 1.78 -11.59 -17.71
CA THR A 241 0.85 -11.84 -18.82
C THR A 241 -0.17 -12.92 -18.45
N ALA A 242 0.26 -13.97 -17.74
CA ALA A 242 -0.61 -15.06 -17.31
C ALA A 242 -1.56 -14.67 -16.17
N MET A 243 -1.17 -13.75 -15.28
CA MET A 243 -1.93 -13.37 -14.09
C MET A 243 -2.83 -12.16 -14.32
N GLN A 244 -2.45 -11.21 -15.20
CA GLN A 244 -3.26 -10.03 -15.51
C GLN A 244 -4.66 -10.36 -16.02
N ARG A 245 -4.87 -11.55 -16.60
CA ARG A 245 -6.21 -12.01 -17.03
C ARG A 245 -7.21 -12.23 -15.88
N PHE A 246 -6.74 -12.32 -14.64
CA PHE A 246 -7.57 -12.55 -13.45
C PHE A 246 -7.77 -11.28 -12.61
N THR A 247 -7.14 -10.18 -12.99
CA THR A 247 -7.17 -8.91 -12.27
C THR A 247 -7.48 -7.76 -13.23
N THR A 248 -7.49 -6.53 -12.75
CA THR A 248 -7.73 -5.35 -13.59
C THR A 248 -6.42 -4.61 -13.90
N PRO A 249 -6.36 -3.80 -14.98
CA PRO A 249 -5.17 -3.00 -15.26
C PRO A 249 -4.82 -2.09 -14.07
N THR A 250 -5.82 -1.40 -13.52
CA THR A 250 -5.63 -0.50 -12.36
C THR A 250 -5.14 -1.24 -11.13
N HIS A 251 -5.70 -2.43 -10.84
CA HIS A 251 -5.23 -3.22 -9.71
C HIS A 251 -3.80 -3.73 -9.90
N THR A 252 -3.46 -4.16 -11.12
CA THR A 252 -2.08 -4.56 -11.45
C THR A 252 -1.10 -3.41 -11.26
N ALA A 253 -1.45 -2.20 -11.72
CA ALA A 253 -0.62 -1.02 -11.55
C ALA A 253 -0.43 -0.62 -10.08
N LEU A 254 -1.43 -0.84 -9.23
CA LEU A 254 -1.32 -0.64 -7.77
C LEU A 254 -0.37 -1.64 -7.13
N ILE A 255 -0.44 -2.92 -7.51
CA ILE A 255 0.50 -3.95 -7.02
C ILE A 255 1.94 -3.60 -7.44
N PHE A 256 2.13 -3.19 -8.71
CA PHE A 256 3.44 -2.78 -9.24
C PHE A 256 3.95 -1.45 -8.65
N ALA A 257 3.07 -0.58 -8.14
CA ALA A 257 3.50 0.57 -7.36
C ALA A 257 4.28 0.17 -6.09
N GLY A 258 4.21 -1.11 -5.67
CA GLY A 258 5.04 -1.70 -4.63
C GLY A 258 6.52 -1.90 -5.00
N GLU A 259 6.92 -1.84 -6.27
CA GLU A 259 8.32 -2.00 -6.70
C GLU A 259 9.31 -1.11 -5.93
N PRO A 260 9.07 0.21 -5.76
CA PRO A 260 9.99 1.09 -5.04
C PRO A 260 10.09 0.76 -3.55
N VAL A 261 9.05 0.15 -2.96
CA VAL A 261 9.09 -0.32 -1.57
C VAL A 261 10.13 -1.43 -1.44
N PHE A 262 10.16 -2.38 -2.37
CA PHE A 262 11.17 -3.45 -2.37
C PHE A 262 12.55 -2.93 -2.73
N ALA A 263 12.65 -1.97 -3.66
CA ALA A 263 13.91 -1.31 -3.95
C ALA A 263 14.52 -0.67 -2.67
N ALA A 264 13.70 0.04 -1.88
CA ALA A 264 14.14 0.61 -0.61
C ALA A 264 14.54 -0.46 0.41
N ILE A 265 13.77 -1.55 0.55
CA ILE A 265 14.10 -2.67 1.45
C ILE A 265 15.43 -3.30 1.05
N PHE A 266 15.65 -3.57 -0.24
CA PHE A 266 16.91 -4.13 -0.71
C PHE A 266 18.08 -3.15 -0.61
N GLY A 267 17.85 -1.85 -0.77
CA GLY A 267 18.86 -0.83 -0.48
C GLY A 267 19.36 -0.91 0.96
N VAL A 268 18.44 -1.03 1.93
CA VAL A 268 18.83 -1.20 3.35
C VAL A 268 19.55 -2.53 3.58
N LEU A 269 19.00 -3.64 3.08
CA LEU A 269 19.52 -4.98 3.38
C LEU A 269 20.83 -5.33 2.67
N LEU A 270 21.01 -4.85 1.43
CA LEU A 270 22.12 -5.24 0.56
C LEU A 270 23.16 -4.12 0.39
N ALA A 271 22.73 -2.85 0.41
CA ALA A 271 23.61 -1.69 0.24
C ALA A 271 23.90 -0.94 1.55
N GLY A 272 23.22 -1.29 2.65
CA GLY A 272 23.40 -0.62 3.94
C GLY A 272 22.77 0.77 4.02
N ASP A 273 21.81 1.08 3.14
CA ASP A 273 21.10 2.36 3.18
C ASP A 273 20.35 2.55 4.51
N THR A 274 20.08 3.80 4.87
CA THR A 274 19.27 4.13 6.05
C THR A 274 17.82 4.41 5.66
N MET A 275 16.88 3.84 6.40
CA MET A 275 15.45 4.05 6.14
C MET A 275 14.99 5.39 6.74
N THR A 276 14.60 6.32 5.88
CA THR A 276 14.05 7.61 6.34
C THR A 276 12.59 7.46 6.76
N ALA A 277 12.12 8.34 7.66
CA ALA A 277 10.71 8.38 8.04
C ALA A 277 9.77 8.62 6.84
N ALA A 278 10.22 9.39 5.84
CA ALA A 278 9.50 9.61 4.59
C ALA A 278 9.40 8.32 3.76
N ALA A 279 10.47 7.53 3.65
CA ALA A 279 10.46 6.24 2.96
C ALA A 279 9.53 5.23 3.63
N VAL A 280 9.55 5.14 4.98
CA VAL A 280 8.61 4.29 5.75
C VAL A 280 7.16 4.71 5.48
N THR A 281 6.88 6.01 5.61
CA THR A 281 5.54 6.56 5.36
C THR A 281 5.09 6.25 3.94
N GLY A 282 5.97 6.48 2.97
CA GLY A 282 5.71 6.25 1.56
C GLY A 282 5.37 4.80 1.26
N GLY A 283 6.16 3.87 1.80
CA GLY A 283 5.92 2.43 1.66
C GLY A 283 4.59 1.99 2.28
N ILE A 284 4.27 2.48 3.47
CA ILE A 284 2.98 2.16 4.12
C ILE A 284 1.81 2.69 3.27
N LEU A 285 1.89 3.92 2.75
CA LEU A 285 0.82 4.49 1.91
C LEU A 285 0.60 3.71 0.61
N ILE A 286 1.66 3.21 -0.03
CA ILE A 286 1.57 2.35 -1.22
C ILE A 286 0.85 1.03 -0.88
N VAL A 287 1.26 0.37 0.21
CA VAL A 287 0.64 -0.90 0.64
C VAL A 287 -0.82 -0.68 1.01
N VAL A 288 -1.12 0.34 1.81
CA VAL A 288 -2.50 0.67 2.20
C VAL A 288 -3.33 1.05 0.97
N GLY A 289 -2.78 1.81 0.02
CA GLY A 289 -3.45 2.14 -1.24
C GLY A 289 -3.84 0.91 -2.05
N THR A 290 -2.95 -0.08 -2.13
CA THR A 290 -3.22 -1.37 -2.77
C THR A 290 -4.34 -2.11 -2.05
N LEU A 291 -4.25 -2.25 -0.72
CA LEU A 291 -5.28 -2.93 0.10
C LEU A 291 -6.66 -2.25 -0.01
N VAL A 292 -6.72 -0.92 0.03
CA VAL A 292 -7.96 -0.15 -0.10
C VAL A 292 -8.67 -0.43 -1.43
N SER A 293 -7.91 -0.64 -2.50
CA SER A 293 -8.46 -0.96 -3.82
C SER A 293 -9.04 -2.37 -3.93
N GLU A 294 -8.56 -3.29 -3.10
CA GLU A 294 -8.94 -4.71 -3.12
C GLU A 294 -10.10 -5.02 -2.16
N ILE A 295 -10.16 -4.31 -1.03
CA ILE A 295 -11.19 -4.51 -0.01
C ILE A 295 -12.58 -4.31 -0.62
N ARG A 296 -13.45 -5.31 -0.43
CA ARG A 296 -14.88 -5.18 -0.72
C ARG A 296 -15.52 -4.34 0.37
N TRP A 297 -15.81 -3.07 0.09
CA TRP A 297 -16.43 -2.12 1.02
C TRP A 297 -17.92 -2.44 1.27
N SER A 298 -18.17 -3.50 2.03
CA SER A 298 -19.49 -4.09 2.31
C SER A 298 -19.93 -3.90 3.77
N GLN A 299 -21.20 -4.21 4.07
CA GLN A 299 -21.71 -4.20 5.45
C GLN A 299 -20.91 -5.13 6.37
N ARG A 300 -20.57 -6.35 5.88
CA ARG A 300 -19.76 -7.31 6.65
C ARG A 300 -18.38 -6.74 6.98
N THR A 301 -17.74 -6.11 6.00
CA THR A 301 -16.43 -5.45 6.17
C THR A 301 -16.52 -4.33 7.20
N ALA A 302 -17.56 -3.50 7.13
CA ALA A 302 -17.79 -2.45 8.13
C ALA A 302 -17.99 -3.01 9.54
N THR A 303 -18.72 -4.13 9.69
CA THR A 303 -18.89 -4.80 11.00
C THR A 303 -17.55 -5.31 11.54
N VAL A 304 -16.73 -5.96 10.70
CA VAL A 304 -15.40 -6.46 11.09
C VAL A 304 -14.50 -5.31 11.52
N ILE A 305 -14.40 -4.26 10.69
CA ILE A 305 -13.60 -3.07 10.98
C ILE A 305 -14.07 -2.38 12.27
N SER A 306 -15.38 -2.16 12.42
CA SER A 306 -15.98 -1.55 13.62
C SER A 306 -15.66 -2.35 14.89
N ARG A 307 -15.58 -3.68 14.80
CA ARG A 307 -15.30 -4.57 15.94
C ARG A 307 -13.81 -4.64 16.29
N PHE A 308 -12.94 -4.81 15.30
CA PHE A 308 -11.50 -5.05 15.54
C PHE A 308 -10.68 -3.76 15.62
N LEU A 309 -11.17 -2.65 15.07
CA LEU A 309 -10.57 -1.32 15.23
C LEU A 309 -11.26 -0.47 16.31
N SER A 310 -11.97 -1.10 17.25
CA SER A 310 -12.49 -0.39 18.42
C SER A 310 -11.33 0.05 19.34
N PRO A 311 -11.47 1.16 20.08
CA PRO A 311 -10.37 1.77 20.83
C PRO A 311 -9.59 0.82 21.73
N GLN A 312 -10.23 -0.12 22.42
CA GLN A 312 -9.55 -1.05 23.32
C GLN A 312 -8.51 -1.95 22.62
N TYR A 313 -8.68 -2.26 21.34
CA TYR A 313 -7.73 -3.09 20.57
C TYR A 313 -6.66 -2.26 19.87
N VAL A 314 -6.93 -0.97 19.59
CA VAL A 314 -6.01 -0.09 18.85
C VAL A 314 -5.14 0.71 19.80
N VAL A 315 -5.72 1.27 20.87
CA VAL A 315 -5.00 2.17 21.79
C VAL A 315 -3.87 1.44 22.51
N LEU A 316 -4.07 0.19 22.93
CA LEU A 316 -3.03 -0.56 23.65
C LEU A 316 -1.76 -0.79 22.81
N PRO A 317 -1.83 -1.31 21.56
CA PRO A 317 -0.68 -1.34 20.66
C PRO A 317 -0.02 0.03 20.44
N LEU A 318 -0.81 1.09 20.31
CA LEU A 318 -0.28 2.45 20.13
C LEU A 318 0.46 2.96 21.38
N LEU A 319 -0.04 2.65 22.57
CA LEU A 319 0.65 2.95 23.84
C LEU A 319 1.93 2.13 24.01
N LEU A 320 1.96 0.88 23.54
CA LEU A 320 3.16 0.05 23.53
C LEU A 320 4.27 0.70 22.68
N VAL A 321 3.93 1.20 21.49
CA VAL A 321 4.89 1.95 20.65
C VAL A 321 5.46 3.15 21.41
N LEU A 322 4.60 3.93 22.06
CA LEU A 322 5.01 5.10 22.83
C LEU A 322 5.91 4.73 24.04
N GLY A 323 5.55 3.67 24.76
CA GLY A 323 6.30 3.19 25.92
C GLY A 323 7.69 2.66 25.55
N VAL A 324 7.79 1.89 24.46
CA VAL A 324 9.06 1.37 23.94
C VAL A 324 9.94 2.50 23.38
N TYR A 325 9.34 3.48 22.72
CA TYR A 325 10.06 4.61 22.13
C TYR A 325 10.69 5.53 23.18
N GLN A 326 9.97 5.79 24.28
CA GLN A 326 10.42 6.77 25.28
C GLN A 326 11.38 6.21 26.33
N VAL A 327 11.25 4.92 26.68
CA VAL A 327 11.89 4.37 27.88
C VAL A 327 13.05 3.44 27.51
N THR A 328 14.24 3.80 27.96
CA THR A 328 15.44 2.95 27.84
C THR A 328 15.83 2.41 29.22
N PRO A 329 16.01 1.09 29.39
CA PRO A 329 15.81 0.02 28.40
C PRO A 329 14.33 -0.26 28.11
N TRP A 330 14.03 -0.70 26.88
CA TRP A 330 12.68 -0.85 26.31
C TRP A 330 11.71 -1.70 27.15
N TYR A 331 12.21 -2.70 27.89
CA TYR A 331 11.37 -3.56 28.73
C TYR A 331 10.69 -2.80 29.88
N ARG A 332 11.29 -1.70 30.37
CA ARG A 332 10.63 -0.85 31.37
C ARG A 332 9.40 -0.14 30.80
N GLY A 333 9.46 0.25 29.53
CA GLY A 333 8.30 0.76 28.80
C GLY A 333 7.16 -0.25 28.72
N LEU A 334 7.48 -1.53 28.50
CA LEU A 334 6.49 -2.61 28.51
C LEU A 334 5.84 -2.80 29.88
N LEU A 335 6.62 -2.72 30.96
CA LEU A 335 6.08 -2.82 32.32
C LEU A 335 5.10 -1.69 32.63
N TRP A 336 5.43 -0.45 32.23
CA TRP A 336 4.52 0.69 32.37
C TRP A 336 3.20 0.47 31.62
N VAL A 337 3.28 0.08 30.34
CA VAL A 337 2.08 -0.14 29.54
C VAL A 337 1.27 -1.33 30.07
N GLY A 338 1.92 -2.39 30.55
CA GLY A 338 1.26 -3.53 31.19
C GLY A 338 0.52 -3.14 32.48
N GLY A 339 1.16 -2.36 33.36
CA GLY A 339 0.53 -1.84 34.58
C GLY A 339 -0.66 -0.92 34.28
N ILE A 340 -0.49 0.00 33.33
CA ILE A 340 -1.57 0.87 32.83
C ILE A 340 -2.72 0.04 32.26
N ALA A 341 -2.44 -0.96 31.42
CA ALA A 341 -3.45 -1.82 30.81
C ALA A 341 -4.24 -2.58 31.87
N LEU A 342 -3.56 -3.15 32.87
CA LEU A 342 -4.20 -3.85 33.98
C LEU A 342 -5.18 -2.93 34.73
N VAL A 343 -4.74 -1.74 35.10
CA VAL A 343 -5.53 -0.78 35.89
C VAL A 343 -6.68 -0.17 35.07
N SER A 344 -6.43 0.19 33.81
CA SER A 344 -7.43 0.80 32.90
C SER A 344 -8.51 -0.18 32.45
N VAL A 345 -8.23 -1.49 32.44
CA VAL A 345 -9.14 -2.51 31.94
C VAL A 345 -9.86 -3.23 33.07
N ALA A 346 -9.15 -3.68 34.12
CA ALA A 346 -9.74 -4.58 35.11
C ALA A 346 -10.96 -3.98 35.83
N VAL A 347 -10.79 -2.80 36.44
CA VAL A 347 -11.85 -2.19 37.25
C VAL A 347 -13.04 -1.74 36.40
N PRO A 348 -12.85 -0.98 35.30
CA PRO A 348 -13.97 -0.56 34.45
C PRO A 348 -14.72 -1.73 33.82
N LEU A 349 -14.02 -2.78 33.35
CA LEU A 349 -14.68 -3.94 32.76
C LEU A 349 -15.52 -4.72 33.77
N LEU A 350 -15.04 -4.87 35.02
CA LEU A 350 -15.82 -5.55 36.06
C LEU A 350 -17.12 -4.79 36.37
N LEU A 351 -17.05 -3.46 36.46
CA LEU A 351 -18.23 -2.61 36.67
C LEU A 351 -19.22 -2.73 35.50
N LEU A 352 -18.74 -2.61 34.26
CA LEU A 352 -19.60 -2.71 33.07
C LEU A 352 -20.19 -4.11 32.89
N ARG A 353 -19.41 -5.17 33.16
CA ARG A 353 -19.89 -6.56 33.11
C ARG A 353 -20.99 -6.81 34.14
N ARG A 354 -20.85 -6.24 35.34
CA ARG A 354 -21.87 -6.30 36.40
C ARG A 354 -23.17 -5.61 35.96
N GLU A 355 -23.09 -4.43 35.35
CA GLU A 355 -24.29 -3.72 34.86
C GLU A 355 -24.95 -4.42 33.68
N LEU A 356 -24.17 -5.02 32.77
CA LEU A 356 -24.69 -5.85 31.68
C LEU A 356 -25.42 -7.09 32.23
N ALA A 357 -24.84 -7.77 33.22
CA ALA A 357 -25.46 -8.93 33.85
C ALA A 357 -26.77 -8.58 34.60
N ARG A 358 -26.93 -7.32 35.00
CA ARG A 358 -28.14 -6.78 35.65
C ARG A 358 -29.18 -6.26 34.65
N GLY A 359 -28.85 -6.19 33.36
CA GLY A 359 -29.70 -5.59 32.33
C GLY A 359 -29.82 -4.07 32.42
N ALA A 360 -28.96 -3.39 33.19
CA ALA A 360 -28.96 -1.92 33.31
C ALA A 360 -28.40 -1.24 32.05
N ILE A 361 -27.52 -1.94 31.33
CA ILE A 361 -27.07 -1.62 29.97
C ILE A 361 -27.49 -2.74 29.03
N SER A 362 -27.92 -2.38 27.82
CA SER A 362 -28.51 -3.33 26.87
C SER A 362 -27.47 -4.06 26.02
N ASP A 363 -26.32 -3.43 25.77
CA ASP A 363 -25.25 -3.99 24.95
C ASP A 363 -23.85 -3.55 25.40
N TRP A 364 -22.84 -4.33 25.03
CA TRP A 364 -21.44 -4.08 25.41
C TRP A 364 -20.89 -2.74 24.89
N HIS A 365 -21.38 -2.23 23.76
CA HIS A 365 -20.92 -0.96 23.19
C HIS A 365 -21.71 0.25 23.71
N ILE A 366 -22.65 0.03 24.64
CA ILE A 366 -23.53 1.03 25.25
C ILE A 366 -24.07 1.96 24.16
N SER A 367 -24.86 1.38 23.26
CA SER A 367 -25.27 2.02 22.01
C SER A 367 -26.30 3.12 22.25
N ASP A 368 -27.12 3.00 23.30
CA ASP A 368 -28.05 4.03 23.75
C ASP A 368 -27.30 5.14 24.50
N ARG A 369 -27.58 6.37 24.12
CA ARG A 369 -27.06 7.57 24.77
C ARG A 369 -27.52 7.69 26.23
N ARG A 370 -28.74 7.27 26.56
CA ARG A 370 -29.27 7.35 27.93
C ARG A 370 -28.50 6.43 28.87
N GLU A 371 -28.15 5.25 28.40
CA GLU A 371 -27.32 4.29 29.13
C GLU A 371 -25.90 4.83 29.35
N ARG A 372 -25.31 5.56 28.38
CA ARG A 372 -23.97 6.18 28.55
C ARG A 372 -23.91 7.21 29.67
N LEU A 373 -25.03 7.87 29.96
CA LEU A 373 -25.13 8.90 30.99
C LEU A 373 -25.50 8.33 32.37
N GLN A 374 -25.72 7.02 32.48
CA GLN A 374 -25.93 6.39 33.78
C GLN A 374 -24.66 6.53 34.65
N PRO A 375 -24.79 6.63 35.98
CA PRO A 375 -23.66 6.88 36.86
C PRO A 375 -22.51 5.86 36.69
N VAL A 376 -22.82 4.57 36.56
CA VAL A 376 -21.79 3.52 36.52
C VAL A 376 -20.96 3.57 35.23
N PRO A 377 -21.53 3.65 34.02
CA PRO A 377 -20.75 3.88 32.79
C PRO A 377 -19.88 5.14 32.81
N VAL A 378 -20.40 6.25 33.34
CA VAL A 378 -19.63 7.50 33.48
C VAL A 378 -18.44 7.28 34.41
N ILE A 379 -18.68 6.75 35.61
CA ILE A 379 -17.63 6.44 36.59
C ILE A 379 -16.60 5.49 35.99
N ALA A 380 -17.03 4.40 35.35
CA ALA A 380 -16.14 3.42 34.74
C ALA A 380 -15.24 4.06 33.67
N SER A 381 -15.79 4.91 32.80
CA SER A 381 -15.02 5.57 31.74
C SER A 381 -14.04 6.63 32.26
N VAL A 382 -14.39 7.34 33.34
CA VAL A 382 -13.49 8.30 34.00
C VAL A 382 -12.38 7.54 34.73
N MET A 383 -12.71 6.49 35.49
CA MET A 383 -11.75 5.64 36.20
C MET A 383 -10.75 4.97 35.25
N ALA A 384 -11.19 4.57 34.04
CA ALA A 384 -10.33 3.99 33.02
C ALA A 384 -9.15 4.89 32.63
N VAL A 385 -9.25 6.20 32.89
CA VAL A 385 -8.23 7.19 32.57
C VAL A 385 -7.59 7.80 33.81
N THR A 386 -8.35 8.09 34.86
CA THR A 386 -7.80 8.70 36.08
C THR A 386 -6.96 7.73 36.90
N LEU A 387 -7.29 6.44 36.96
CA LEU A 387 -6.49 5.48 37.72
C LEU A 387 -5.09 5.28 37.10
N PRO A 388 -4.93 5.04 35.78
CA PRO A 388 -3.61 4.97 35.19
C PRO A 388 -2.86 6.31 35.24
N LEU A 389 -3.54 7.44 35.11
CA LEU A 389 -2.92 8.75 35.27
C LEU A 389 -2.39 8.94 36.69
N GLY A 390 -3.16 8.57 37.71
CA GLY A 390 -2.73 8.59 39.10
C GLY A 390 -1.51 7.72 39.34
N LEU A 391 -1.52 6.48 38.83
CA LEU A 391 -0.37 5.57 38.88
C LEU A 391 0.88 6.19 38.24
N LEU A 392 0.72 6.81 37.06
CA LEU A 392 1.82 7.47 36.36
C LEU A 392 2.37 8.68 37.13
N LEU A 393 1.51 9.45 37.81
CA LEU A 393 1.95 10.62 38.57
C LEU A 393 2.57 10.25 39.93
N THR A 394 2.10 9.19 40.59
CA THR A 394 2.61 8.79 41.91
C THR A 394 3.92 8.02 41.84
N LEU A 395 4.19 7.35 40.72
CA LEU A 395 5.36 6.51 40.52
C LEU A 395 6.35 7.11 39.50
N ASP A 396 6.28 8.42 39.24
CA ASP A 396 7.15 9.16 38.31
C ASP A 396 7.26 8.48 36.92
N GLY A 397 6.10 8.21 36.34
CA GLY A 397 5.97 7.52 35.07
C GLY A 397 6.43 8.33 33.85
N PRO A 398 6.58 7.66 32.68
CA PRO A 398 7.10 8.30 31.48
C PRO A 398 6.23 9.47 31.01
N ARG A 399 6.87 10.61 30.73
CA ARG A 399 6.20 11.88 30.40
C ARG A 399 5.19 11.77 29.25
N LEU A 400 5.49 11.00 28.19
CA LEU A 400 4.56 10.87 27.05
C LEU A 400 3.34 10.04 27.41
N LEU A 401 3.47 9.05 28.31
CA LEU A 401 2.33 8.31 28.85
C LEU A 401 1.46 9.21 29.75
N VAL A 402 2.08 10.06 30.59
CA VAL A 402 1.35 11.05 31.39
C VAL A 402 0.53 11.97 30.48
N VAL A 403 1.16 12.55 29.44
CA VAL A 403 0.50 13.43 28.46
C VAL A 403 -0.60 12.71 27.69
N ALA A 404 -0.41 11.43 27.35
CA ALA A 404 -1.43 10.60 26.70
C ALA A 404 -2.69 10.47 27.57
N PHE A 405 -2.51 10.17 28.86
CA PHE A 405 -3.62 10.00 29.80
C PHE A 405 -4.27 11.33 30.21
N GLN A 406 -3.52 12.43 30.27
CA GLN A 406 -4.09 13.79 30.40
C GLN A 406 -4.98 14.14 29.20
N SER A 407 -4.51 13.86 27.99
CA SER A 407 -5.29 14.04 26.76
C SER A 407 -6.57 13.20 26.77
N ALA A 408 -6.45 11.93 27.15
CA ALA A 408 -7.59 11.03 27.25
C ALA A 408 -8.60 11.50 28.30
N LEU A 409 -8.16 12.07 29.43
CA LEU A 409 -9.05 12.52 30.50
C LEU A 409 -9.90 13.70 30.02
N LEU A 410 -9.25 14.72 29.46
CA LEU A 410 -9.95 15.86 28.88
C LEU A 410 -10.91 15.43 27.77
N LEU A 411 -10.51 14.46 26.93
CA LEU A 411 -11.35 13.92 25.88
C LEU A 411 -12.57 13.17 26.42
N VAL A 412 -12.41 12.35 27.45
CA VAL A 412 -13.52 11.64 28.09
C VAL A 412 -14.50 12.65 28.68
N LEU A 413 -14.02 13.66 29.42
CA LEU A 413 -14.87 14.69 30.02
C LEU A 413 -15.63 15.49 28.95
N LEU A 414 -14.95 15.93 27.88
CA LEU A 414 -15.60 16.64 26.77
C LEU A 414 -16.65 15.75 26.08
N ASN A 415 -16.31 14.48 25.81
CA ASN A 415 -17.25 13.55 25.18
C ASN A 415 -18.51 13.37 26.04
N HIS A 416 -18.38 13.32 27.37
CA HIS A 416 -19.53 13.25 28.28
C HIS A 416 -20.37 14.51 28.20
N LEU A 417 -19.75 15.68 28.30
CA LEU A 417 -20.43 16.98 28.20
C LEU A 417 -21.21 17.10 26.89
N ILE A 418 -20.61 16.73 25.76
CA ILE A 418 -21.29 16.73 24.46
C ILE A 418 -22.43 15.70 24.47
N THR A 419 -22.19 14.50 25.02
CA THR A 419 -23.20 13.42 25.08
C THR A 419 -24.43 13.80 25.92
N ILE A 420 -24.35 14.79 26.82
CA ILE A 420 -25.52 15.34 27.53
C ILE A 420 -26.51 15.97 26.56
N GLY A 421 -26.06 16.56 25.45
CA GLY A 421 -26.92 17.22 24.43
C GLY A 421 -27.02 16.46 23.10
N TRP A 422 -25.95 15.77 22.68
CA TRP A 422 -25.82 15.20 21.35
C TRP A 422 -24.86 14.00 21.30
N LYS A 423 -25.22 12.94 20.56
CA LYS A 423 -24.46 11.67 20.56
C LYS A 423 -23.16 11.75 19.75
N ILE A 424 -22.03 12.07 20.36
CA ILE A 424 -20.70 12.04 19.71
C ILE A 424 -20.14 10.61 19.57
N SER A 425 -19.28 10.37 18.57
CA SER A 425 -18.60 9.09 18.38
C SER A 425 -17.33 8.98 19.22
N GLN A 426 -17.44 8.34 20.40
CA GLN A 426 -16.30 8.06 21.28
C GLN A 426 -15.24 7.14 20.62
N HIS A 427 -15.65 6.24 19.73
CA HIS A 427 -14.70 5.37 19.03
C HIS A 427 -13.78 6.19 18.11
N VAL A 428 -14.37 7.08 17.30
CA VAL A 428 -13.60 7.90 16.36
C VAL A 428 -12.75 8.92 17.11
N SER A 429 -13.26 9.49 18.21
CA SER A 429 -12.49 10.47 19.00
C SER A 429 -11.28 9.85 19.68
N SER A 430 -11.40 8.66 20.28
CA SER A 430 -10.26 7.95 20.86
C SER A 430 -9.21 7.56 19.81
N ILE A 431 -9.64 7.06 18.64
CA ILE A 431 -8.71 6.71 17.55
C ILE A 431 -8.00 7.96 17.02
N ALA A 432 -8.72 9.06 16.83
CA ALA A 432 -8.14 10.34 16.42
C ALA A 432 -7.13 10.84 17.45
N ALA A 433 -7.46 10.84 18.74
CA ALA A 433 -6.55 11.26 19.79
C ALA A 433 -5.26 10.43 19.82
N SER A 434 -5.35 9.10 19.81
CA SER A 434 -4.16 8.24 19.87
C SER A 434 -3.30 8.34 18.61
N THR A 435 -3.90 8.40 17.42
CA THR A 435 -3.15 8.50 16.17
C THR A 435 -2.53 9.89 15.98
N THR A 436 -3.22 10.95 16.41
CA THR A 436 -2.66 12.31 16.49
C THR A 436 -1.50 12.39 17.49
N LEU A 437 -1.63 11.76 18.66
CA LEU A 437 -0.56 11.72 19.67
C LEU A 437 0.72 11.11 19.09
N LEU A 438 0.63 9.92 18.47
CA LEU A 438 1.79 9.26 17.89
C LEU A 438 2.36 10.04 16.70
N THR A 439 1.51 10.59 15.84
CA THR A 439 2.00 11.38 14.69
C THR A 439 2.73 12.64 15.14
N ALA A 440 2.22 13.32 16.15
CA ALA A 440 2.81 14.55 16.66
C ALA A 440 4.11 14.29 17.45
N THR A 441 4.26 13.11 18.07
CA THR A 441 5.44 12.75 18.87
C THR A 441 6.53 12.03 18.08
N LEU A 442 6.15 11.17 17.12
CA LEU A 442 7.08 10.36 16.31
C LEU A 442 7.32 10.97 14.92
N GLY A 443 6.63 12.07 14.58
CA GLY A 443 6.74 12.76 13.31
C GLY A 443 6.09 12.01 12.14
N ILE A 444 6.54 12.32 10.93
CA ILE A 444 5.90 11.87 9.68
C ILE A 444 5.83 10.34 9.55
N GLY A 445 6.78 9.61 10.13
CA GLY A 445 6.80 8.14 10.11
C GLY A 445 5.55 7.48 10.70
N ALA A 446 4.86 8.14 11.63
CA ALA A 446 3.62 7.67 12.23
C ALA A 446 2.35 8.21 11.55
N ALA A 447 2.47 9.15 10.60
CA ALA A 447 1.33 9.77 9.92
C ALA A 447 0.37 8.79 9.23
N PRO A 448 0.79 7.62 8.68
CA PRO A 448 -0.15 6.66 8.09
C PRO A 448 -1.20 6.14 9.09
N LEU A 449 -0.93 6.18 10.39
CA LEU A 449 -1.89 5.81 11.42
C LEU A 449 -3.15 6.69 11.39
N LEU A 450 -3.05 7.93 10.91
CA LEU A 450 -4.20 8.83 10.77
C LEU A 450 -5.26 8.27 9.81
N LEU A 451 -4.92 7.36 8.90
CA LEU A 451 -5.88 6.69 8.02
C LEU A 451 -6.86 5.79 8.79
N LEU A 452 -6.55 5.41 10.04
CA LEU A 452 -7.49 4.69 10.90
C LEU A 452 -8.71 5.53 11.26
N VAL A 453 -8.58 6.86 11.32
CA VAL A 453 -9.68 7.77 11.66
C VAL A 453 -10.82 7.71 10.65
N PRO A 454 -10.62 8.02 9.35
CA PRO A 454 -11.67 7.91 8.35
C PRO A 454 -12.15 6.46 8.14
N LEU A 455 -11.28 5.46 8.33
CA LEU A 455 -11.64 4.04 8.23
C LEU A 455 -12.65 3.63 9.30
N VAL A 456 -12.38 3.98 10.56
CA VAL A 456 -13.29 3.71 11.69
C VAL A 456 -14.55 4.56 11.55
N ALA A 457 -14.44 5.83 11.17
CA ALA A 457 -15.60 6.70 10.93
C ALA A 457 -16.55 6.09 9.88
N TRP A 458 -16.01 5.67 8.73
CA TRP A 458 -16.76 4.98 7.69
C TRP A 458 -17.46 3.72 8.23
N ALA A 459 -16.74 2.87 8.96
CA ALA A 459 -17.29 1.63 9.50
C ALA A 459 -18.45 1.90 10.48
N ARG A 460 -18.32 2.90 11.35
CA ARG A 460 -19.37 3.28 12.32
C ARG A 460 -20.61 3.85 11.66
N VAL A 461 -20.44 4.67 10.61
CA VAL A 461 -21.57 5.19 9.83
C VAL A 461 -22.25 4.07 9.05
N LYS A 462 -21.47 3.20 8.41
CA LYS A 462 -21.99 2.11 7.58
C LYS A 462 -22.76 1.07 8.38
N VAL A 463 -22.31 0.75 9.60
CA VAL A 463 -23.04 -0.13 10.54
C VAL A 463 -24.30 0.54 11.13
N GLY A 464 -24.51 1.83 10.89
CA GLY A 464 -25.67 2.58 11.42
C GLY A 464 -25.51 3.01 12.88
N ALA A 465 -24.31 2.89 13.45
CA ALA A 465 -24.07 3.23 14.85
C ALA A 465 -23.99 4.75 15.10
N HIS A 466 -23.57 5.52 14.07
CA HIS A 466 -23.36 6.96 14.13
C HIS A 466 -23.67 7.65 12.80
N THR A 467 -23.89 8.97 12.83
CA THR A 467 -23.97 9.80 11.61
C THR A 467 -22.60 10.36 11.23
N VAL A 468 -22.45 10.85 10.00
CA VAL A 468 -21.19 11.47 9.52
C VAL A 468 -20.78 12.63 10.44
N ALA A 469 -21.71 13.53 10.79
CA ALA A 469 -21.44 14.65 11.68
C ALA A 469 -20.90 14.18 13.05
N GLN A 470 -21.49 13.14 13.64
CA GLN A 470 -21.05 12.59 14.93
C GLN A 470 -19.63 12.03 14.87
N THR A 471 -19.25 11.42 13.75
CA THR A 471 -17.89 10.91 13.54
C THR A 471 -16.88 12.03 13.26
N VAL A 472 -17.25 13.03 12.46
CA VAL A 472 -16.39 14.19 12.16
C VAL A 472 -16.11 14.98 13.43
N MET A 473 -17.14 15.30 14.22
CA MET A 473 -16.95 15.98 15.50
C MET A 473 -16.11 15.15 16.48
N GLY A 474 -16.29 13.82 16.49
CA GLY A 474 -15.42 12.92 17.26
C GLY A 474 -13.96 13.06 16.85
N ALA A 475 -13.66 13.01 15.55
CA ALA A 475 -12.30 13.15 15.03
C ALA A 475 -11.68 14.50 15.40
N VAL A 476 -12.42 15.61 15.19
CA VAL A 476 -11.96 16.97 15.51
C VAL A 476 -11.68 17.11 17.01
N ALA A 477 -12.60 16.66 17.87
CA ALA A 477 -12.43 16.72 19.32
C ALA A 477 -11.20 15.93 19.79
N GLY A 478 -11.02 14.70 19.27
CA GLY A 478 -9.88 13.85 19.59
C GLY A 478 -8.55 14.52 19.22
N SER A 479 -8.41 14.95 17.97
CA SER A 479 -7.17 15.57 17.49
C SER A 479 -6.88 16.93 18.12
N ALA A 480 -7.89 17.79 18.29
CA ALA A 480 -7.71 19.14 18.86
C ALA A 480 -7.30 19.09 20.33
N ILE A 481 -7.93 18.24 21.14
CA ILE A 481 -7.55 18.07 22.56
C ILE A 481 -6.11 17.57 22.65
N THR A 482 -5.77 16.51 21.92
CA THR A 482 -4.43 15.94 21.98
C THR A 482 -3.36 16.96 21.57
N LEU A 483 -3.57 17.72 20.49
CA LEU A 483 -2.63 18.77 20.07
C LEU A 483 -2.54 19.89 21.12
N GLY A 484 -3.67 20.30 21.70
CA GLY A 484 -3.68 21.31 22.76
C GLY A 484 -2.88 20.87 23.98
N VAL A 485 -3.10 19.65 24.47
CA VAL A 485 -2.37 19.10 25.62
C VAL A 485 -0.89 18.94 25.31
N LEU A 486 -0.52 18.45 24.12
CA LEU A 486 0.89 18.33 23.72
C LEU A 486 1.62 19.68 23.73
N ARG A 487 0.97 20.74 23.23
CA ARG A 487 1.51 22.11 23.25
C ARG A 487 1.64 22.65 24.66
N CYS A 488 0.60 22.53 25.48
CA CYS A 488 0.64 22.96 26.89
C CYS A 488 1.70 22.20 27.69
N ALA A 489 1.91 20.93 27.37
CA ALA A 489 2.93 20.11 27.98
C ALA A 489 4.33 20.36 27.42
N GLY A 490 4.52 21.22 26.40
CA GLY A 490 5.81 21.51 25.78
C GLY A 490 6.45 20.29 25.10
N VAL A 491 5.63 19.44 24.47
CA VAL A 491 6.08 18.26 23.70
C VAL A 491 6.21 18.57 22.21
N VAL A 492 5.34 19.43 21.67
CA VAL A 492 5.27 19.83 20.25
C VAL A 492 5.07 21.32 20.11
#